data_AF-A0A075JUT1-F1
#
_entry.id   AF-A0A075JUT1-F1
#
_cell.length_a   1.000
_cell.length_b   1.000
_cell.length_c   1.000
_cell.angle_alpha   90.00
_cell.angle_beta   90.00
_cell.angle_gamma   90.00
#
_symmetry.space_group_name_H-M   'P 1'
#
loop_
_entity.id
_entity.type
_entity.pdbx_description
1 polymer ?
#
loop_
_entity_poly.entity_id
_entity_poly.type
_entity_poly.pdbx_seq_one_letter_code
_entity_poly.pdbx_strand_id
1 'polypeptide(L)'
;MGKYFGVTFNFEEYNYVKHMLTDHASAFNKRINIFLLLNIDMLEIYISQIDRTLFDRVLIYDHEELGSWENLKQFSLICNKYNLEWSILKQDLHSDVPLELDYLLEIV
;
A
#
# COMPACT_ATOMS: atom_id res chain seq x y z
N MET A 1 17.23 4.12 10.02
CA MET A 1 16.55 4.45 8.75
C MET A 1 15.56 3.33 8.49
N GLY A 2 14.26 3.58 8.62
CA GLY A 2 13.24 2.56 8.36
C GLY A 2 13.08 2.25 6.87
N LYS A 3 12.32 1.19 6.59
CA LYS A 3 12.08 0.64 5.25
C LYS A 3 10.62 0.86 4.85
N TYR A 4 10.32 0.77 3.57
CA TYR A 4 8.96 0.64 3.08
C TYR A 4 8.57 -0.83 2.90
N PHE A 5 7.29 -1.09 3.11
CA PHE A 5 6.65 -2.38 2.89
C PHE A 5 5.79 -2.26 1.62
N GLY A 6 6.34 -2.66 0.48
CA GLY A 6 5.62 -2.66 -0.78
C GLY A 6 4.71 -3.88 -0.90
N VAL A 7 3.47 -3.66 -1.31
CA VAL A 7 2.47 -4.70 -1.55
C VAL A 7 1.96 -4.55 -2.96
N THR A 8 1.76 -5.68 -3.63
CA THR A 8 1.03 -5.74 -4.88
C THR A 8 0.16 -6.98 -4.93
N PHE A 9 -1.02 -6.83 -5.52
CA PHE A 9 -1.93 -7.94 -5.83
C PHE A 9 -1.96 -8.24 -7.33
N ASN A 10 -1.24 -7.43 -8.13
CA ASN A 10 -1.20 -7.54 -9.57
C ASN A 10 -0.06 -8.48 -10.00
N PHE A 11 -0.40 -9.75 -10.24
CA PHE A 11 0.54 -10.75 -10.75
C PHE A 11 1.02 -10.43 -12.17
N GLU A 12 0.12 -9.96 -13.03
CA GLU A 12 0.38 -9.73 -14.45
C GLU A 12 1.40 -8.60 -14.65
N GLU A 13 1.28 -7.53 -13.87
CA GLU A 13 2.15 -6.36 -13.93
C GLU A 13 3.19 -6.30 -12.80
N TYR A 14 3.44 -7.43 -12.12
CA TYR A 14 4.32 -7.48 -10.93
C TYR A 14 5.67 -6.78 -11.13
N ASN A 15 6.32 -6.99 -12.28
CA ASN A 15 7.63 -6.38 -12.56
C ASN A 15 7.54 -4.86 -12.72
N TYR A 16 6.46 -4.36 -13.34
CA TYR A 16 6.23 -2.94 -13.50
C TYR A 16 5.94 -2.29 -12.14
N VAL A 17 4.99 -2.84 -11.38
CA VAL A 17 4.65 -2.37 -10.04
C VAL A 17 5.88 -2.39 -9.11
N LYS A 18 6.66 -3.46 -9.16
CA LYS A 18 7.91 -3.58 -8.40
C LYS A 18 8.89 -2.45 -8.74
N HIS A 19 9.03 -2.11 -10.01
CA HIS A 19 9.90 -1.02 -10.45
C HIS A 19 9.41 0.33 -9.89
N MET A 20 8.12 0.63 -10.05
CA MET A 20 7.51 1.88 -9.57
C MET A 20 7.65 2.06 -8.06
N LEU A 21 7.40 1.01 -7.28
CA LEU A 21 7.56 1.02 -5.82
C LEU A 21 9.03 1.19 -5.41
N THR A 22 9.96 0.60 -6.15
CA THR A 22 11.41 0.73 -5.91
C THR A 22 11.93 2.12 -6.22
N ASP A 23 11.49 2.72 -7.33
CA ASP A 23 11.87 4.07 -7.73
C ASP A 23 11.36 5.10 -6.71
N HIS A 24 10.11 4.95 -6.27
CA HIS A 24 9.54 5.78 -5.21
C HIS A 24 10.36 5.68 -3.92
N ALA A 25 10.64 4.47 -3.42
CA ALA A 25 11.45 4.30 -2.22
C ALA A 25 12.84 4.94 -2.35
N SER A 26 13.47 4.78 -3.52
CA SER A 26 14.78 5.33 -3.81
C SER A 26 14.78 6.86 -3.79
N ALA A 27 13.73 7.51 -4.31
CA ALA A 27 13.58 8.96 -4.28
C ALA A 27 13.55 9.54 -2.85
N PHE A 28 13.11 8.75 -1.86
CA PHE A 28 13.09 9.12 -0.44
C PHE A 28 14.29 8.56 0.37
N ASN A 29 15.32 8.01 -0.29
CA ASN A 29 16.45 7.33 0.34
C ASN A 29 16.02 6.20 1.29
N LYS A 30 14.94 5.48 0.94
CA LYS A 30 14.40 4.35 1.69
C LYS A 30 14.70 3.05 0.95
N ARG A 31 14.89 1.97 1.72
CA ARG A 31 14.85 0.61 1.16
C ARG A 31 13.42 0.12 1.17
N ILE A 32 13.06 -0.76 0.23
CA ILE A 32 11.73 -1.35 0.17
C ILE A 32 11.82 -2.88 0.06
N ASN A 33 10.93 -3.57 0.78
CA ASN A 33 10.67 -4.99 0.59
C ASN A 33 9.31 -5.12 -0.11
N ILE A 34 9.25 -5.81 -1.25
CA ILE A 34 8.04 -5.87 -2.08
C ILE A 34 7.48 -7.29 -2.06
N PHE A 35 6.22 -7.40 -1.67
CA PHE A 35 5.49 -8.66 -1.51
C PHE A 35 4.34 -8.73 -2.50
N LEU A 36 4.30 -9.81 -3.26
CA LEU A 36 3.16 -10.18 -4.09
C LEU A 36 2.20 -11.02 -3.24
N LEU A 37 0.97 -10.55 -3.06
CA LEU A 37 -0.05 -11.20 -2.25
C LEU A 37 -1.21 -11.68 -3.12
N LEU A 38 -1.83 -12.80 -2.74
CA LEU A 38 -2.98 -13.36 -3.46
C LEU A 38 -4.29 -12.64 -3.13
N ASN A 39 -4.42 -12.15 -1.91
CA ASN A 39 -5.62 -11.46 -1.41
C ASN A 39 -5.29 -10.66 -0.14
N ILE A 40 -6.23 -9.83 0.29
CA ILE A 40 -6.06 -8.94 1.42
C ILE A 40 -5.89 -9.66 2.76
N ASP A 41 -6.47 -10.85 2.93
CA ASP A 41 -6.32 -11.63 4.17
C ASP A 41 -4.87 -12.05 4.41
N MET A 42 -4.11 -12.31 3.33
CA MET A 42 -2.68 -12.60 3.44
C MET A 42 -1.88 -11.41 3.96
N LEU A 43 -2.31 -10.16 3.71
CA LEU A 43 -1.63 -8.97 4.19
C LEU A 43 -1.58 -8.95 5.72
N GLU A 44 -2.71 -9.22 6.37
CA GLU A 44 -2.80 -9.24 7.83
C GLU A 44 -1.91 -10.32 8.43
N ILE A 45 -1.90 -11.53 7.84
CA ILE A 45 -1.03 -12.62 8.28
C ILE A 45 0.43 -12.18 8.19
N TYR A 46 0.86 -11.58 7.08
CA TYR A 46 2.23 -11.10 6.91
C TYR A 46 2.60 -10.01 7.93
N ILE A 47 1.78 -8.97 8.07
CA ILE A 47 2.04 -7.86 9.01
C ILE A 47 2.09 -8.36 10.47
N SER A 48 1.34 -9.40 10.81
CA SER A 48 1.36 -9.99 12.15
C SER A 48 2.68 -10.70 12.48
N GLN A 49 3.41 -11.17 11.46
CA GLN A 49 4.61 -12.00 11.60
C GLN A 49 5.92 -11.22 11.44
N ILE A 50 5.90 -10.03 10.83
CA ILE A 50 7.09 -9.22 10.64
C ILE A 50 7.40 -8.35 11.85
N ASP A 51 8.67 -7.98 12.00
CA ASP A 51 9.06 -6.88 12.88
C ASP A 51 8.66 -5.54 12.25
N ARG A 52 7.50 -5.04 12.68
CA ARG A 52 6.90 -3.79 12.19
C ARG A 52 7.75 -2.56 12.48
N THR A 53 8.62 -2.59 13.48
CA THR A 53 9.49 -1.45 13.82
C THR A 53 10.53 -1.15 12.73
N LEU A 54 10.71 -2.09 11.78
CA LEU A 54 11.58 -1.93 10.63
C LEU A 54 10.92 -1.15 9.48
N PHE A 55 9.60 -0.99 9.52
CA PHE A 55 8.82 -0.43 8.42
C PHE A 55 8.16 0.89 8.82
N ASP A 56 8.38 1.92 8.01
CA ASP A 56 7.78 3.23 8.22
C ASP A 56 6.38 3.32 7.60
N ARG A 57 6.17 2.63 6.46
CA ARG A 57 4.98 2.78 5.64
C ARG A 57 4.72 1.58 4.73
N VAL A 58 3.45 1.25 4.53
CA VAL A 58 2.96 0.30 3.52
C VAL A 58 2.67 1.04 2.21
N LEU A 59 3.19 0.57 1.09
CA LEU A 59 2.96 1.16 -0.22
C LEU A 59 2.26 0.17 -1.14
N ILE A 60 1.19 0.63 -1.79
CA ILE A 60 0.58 -0.05 -2.94
C ILE A 60 0.70 0.88 -4.15
N TYR A 61 0.84 0.32 -5.35
CA TYR A 61 1.00 1.16 -6.52
C TYR A 61 -0.34 1.75 -6.95
N ASP A 62 -1.37 0.92 -7.14
CA ASP A 62 -2.70 1.36 -7.54
C ASP A 62 -3.79 0.80 -6.62
N HIS A 63 -4.82 1.61 -6.33
CA HIS A 63 -6.00 1.16 -5.59
C HIS A 63 -6.81 0.12 -6.36
N GLU A 64 -6.74 0.12 -7.70
CA GLU A 64 -7.41 -0.88 -8.55
C GLU A 64 -6.91 -2.30 -8.29
N GLU A 65 -5.68 -2.46 -7.79
CA GLU A 65 -5.12 -3.76 -7.37
C GLU A 65 -5.96 -4.44 -6.28
N LEU A 66 -6.69 -3.65 -5.49
CA LEU A 66 -7.55 -4.17 -4.42
C LEU A 66 -8.90 -4.65 -4.96
N GLY A 67 -9.28 -4.27 -6.18
CA GLY A 67 -10.46 -4.75 -6.91
C GLY A 67 -11.83 -4.32 -6.36
N SER A 68 -11.90 -3.83 -5.12
CA SER A 68 -13.14 -3.36 -4.50
C SER A 68 -12.90 -2.30 -3.41
N TRP A 69 -13.94 -1.52 -3.15
CA TRP A 69 -13.93 -0.52 -2.07
C TRP A 69 -13.84 -1.18 -0.68
N GLU A 70 -14.53 -2.31 -0.48
CA GLU A 70 -14.43 -3.10 0.75
C GLU A 70 -13.00 -3.59 1.02
N ASN A 71 -12.25 -4.00 -0.01
CA ASN A 71 -10.86 -4.41 0.14
C ASN A 71 -9.95 -3.22 0.50
N LEU A 72 -10.23 -2.02 -0.02
CA LEU A 72 -9.51 -0.81 0.38
C LEU A 72 -9.79 -0.42 1.84
N LYS A 73 -11.05 -0.51 2.28
CA LYS A 73 -11.38 -0.33 3.70
C LYS A 73 -10.64 -1.34 4.57
N GLN A 74 -10.68 -2.63 4.20
CA GLN A 74 -9.99 -3.68 4.93
C GLN A 74 -8.47 -3.44 4.97
N PHE A 75 -7.87 -3.03 3.85
CA PHE A 75 -6.46 -2.64 3.79
C PHE A 75 -6.12 -1.51 4.78
N SER A 76 -6.91 -0.43 4.78
CA SER A 76 -6.74 0.69 5.70
C SER A 76 -6.88 0.24 7.15
N LEU A 77 -7.91 -0.55 7.46
CA LEU A 77 -8.15 -1.09 8.80
C LEU A 77 -7.00 -1.98 9.28
N ILE A 78 -6.45 -2.83 8.42
CA ILE A 78 -5.28 -3.65 8.75
C ILE A 78 -4.09 -2.76 9.07
N CYS A 79 -3.77 -1.78 8.20
CA CYS A 79 -2.63 -0.89 8.44
C CYS A 79 -2.79 -0.11 9.76
N ASN A 80 -3.97 0.44 10.01
CA ASN A 80 -4.29 1.17 11.25
C ASN A 80 -4.23 0.28 12.50
N LYS A 81 -4.77 -0.95 12.44
CA LYS A 81 -4.71 -1.94 13.53
C LYS A 81 -3.28 -2.21 13.98
N TYR A 82 -2.33 -2.17 13.05
CA TYR A 82 -0.90 -2.42 13.31
C TYR A 82 -0.06 -1.14 13.43
N ASN A 83 -0.71 0.03 13.49
CA ASN A 83 -0.08 1.35 13.58
C ASN A 83 0.97 1.59 12.47
N LEU A 84 0.62 1.18 11.25
CA LEU A 84 1.41 1.40 10.04
C LEU A 84 0.75 2.47 9.19
N GLU A 85 1.51 3.49 8.80
CA GLU A 85 1.08 4.42 7.76
C GLU A 85 0.99 3.68 6.42
N TRP A 86 0.14 4.15 5.51
CA TRP A 86 0.01 3.57 4.19
C TRP A 86 -0.20 4.62 3.10
N SER A 87 0.12 4.28 1.85
CA SER A 87 -0.09 5.17 0.69
C SER A 87 -0.29 4.41 -0.61
N ILE A 88 -1.04 5.04 -1.52
CA ILE A 88 -1.25 4.60 -2.89
C ILE A 88 -0.50 5.56 -3.80
N LEU A 89 0.37 5.05 -4.68
CA LEU A 89 1.24 5.90 -5.50
C LEU A 89 0.54 6.48 -6.74
N LYS A 90 -0.21 5.65 -7.45
CA LYS A 90 -0.98 6.04 -8.63
C LYS A 90 -2.26 6.71 -8.16
N GLN A 91 -2.20 8.03 -8.06
CA GLN A 91 -3.36 8.88 -7.84
C GLN A 91 -3.79 9.47 -9.18
N ASP A 92 -4.43 8.66 -10.03
CA ASP A 92 -5.21 9.18 -11.17
C ASP A 92 -6.54 9.77 -10.66
N LEU A 93 -6.48 10.70 -9.71
CA LEU A 93 -7.60 11.57 -9.42
C LEU A 93 -7.58 12.69 -10.46
N HIS A 94 -8.07 12.41 -11.67
CA HIS A 94 -8.47 13.42 -12.66
C HIS A 94 -9.69 14.22 -12.18
N SER A 95 -9.63 14.75 -10.97
CA SER A 95 -10.58 15.70 -10.41
C SER A 95 -9.82 17.01 -10.25
N ASP A 96 -10.35 18.10 -10.79
CA ASP A 96 -9.86 19.47 -10.56
C ASP A 96 -9.89 19.89 -9.07
N VAL A 97 -10.26 18.95 -8.18
CA VAL A 97 -10.27 19.07 -6.73
C VAL A 97 -9.40 17.95 -6.15
N PRO A 98 -8.38 18.25 -5.32
CA PRO A 98 -7.65 17.25 -4.57
C PRO A 98 -8.60 16.59 -3.57
N LEU A 99 -9.08 15.40 -3.91
CA LEU A 99 -9.81 14.54 -2.99
C LEU A 99 -8.77 13.80 -2.15
N GLU A 100 -8.58 14.26 -0.92
CA GLU A 100 -7.78 13.53 0.06
C GLU A 100 -8.42 12.16 0.29
N LEU A 101 -7.65 11.09 0.11
CA LEU A 101 -8.08 9.69 0.32
C LEU A 101 -8.75 9.50 1.69
N ASP A 102 -8.35 10.30 2.67
CA ASP A 102 -8.91 10.37 4.03
C ASP A 102 -10.41 10.70 4.01
N TYR A 103 -10.86 11.61 3.15
CA TYR A 103 -12.28 11.99 3.02
C TYR A 103 -13.14 10.84 2.48
N LEU A 104 -12.59 9.99 1.62
CA LEU A 104 -13.32 8.83 1.09
C LEU A 104 -13.44 7.72 2.16
N LEU A 105 -12.44 7.57 3.01
CA LEU A 105 -12.42 6.56 4.06
C LEU A 105 -13.30 6.92 5.28
N GLU A 106 -13.55 8.21 5.52
CA GLU A 106 -14.39 8.70 6.62
C GLU A 106 -15.91 8.64 6.35
N ILE A 107 -16.37 8.43 5.10
CA ILE A 107 -17.79 8.49 4.72
C ILE A 107 -18.65 7.27 5.18
N VAL A 108 -18.15 6.34 6.01
CA VAL A 108 -18.96 5.23 6.55
C VAL A 108 -18.79 5.02 8.05
#